data_AF-A0A1V5GX42-F1
#
_entry.id   AF-A0A1V5GX42-F1
#
_cell.length_a   1.000
_cell.length_b   1.000
_cell.length_c   1.000
_cell.angle_alpha   90.00
_cell.angle_beta   90.00
_cell.angle_gamma   90.00
#
_symmetry.space_group_name_H-M   'P 1'
#
loop_
_entity.id
_entity.type
_entity.pdbx_description
1 polymer ?
#
loop_
_entity_poly.entity_id
_entity_poly.type
_entity_poly.pdbx_seq_one_letter_code
_entity_poly.pdbx_strand_id
1 'polypeptide(L)'
;MAQLDANIFLQQKGPDFDQISEGFDRGIRLGDMMKQRKIQDLEIQKQNKIKDAYQSGVVINPDGSQSFNAEMTLGNLMKVDPKEAFNFKAQQAANLKSDLEGQYAKNSFVSSLLETVKDQDSYLAAKSLAISKGIKEAEQLPNTYDPQVIGSLKAQYQKASLTPSQQMEDSRKREEAQARLAELQDRRLERKDLINLRNEEKQMALTTPYGLANTPDDAKIIKEAHEAKMSLFSQVDEMIKLRQKYGGGAIMEPDDQGYATQLSNDALLAYKNLKKLGVLSKSDEDIVNAIIPKDPLRLRGAAEVISGQDAVLSKLVNFRDNKSKDFASGIQARIRGGDAAAKKVLEEDQKNAPKAKDDQSTQSVDQKIQNFMQKNGIQDKNEAIRILKENGRL
;
A
#
# COMPACT_ATOMS: atom_id res chain seq x y z
N MET A 1 3.39 102.77 -75.84
CA MET A 1 4.41 102.83 -74.76
C MET A 1 4.13 101.66 -73.84
N ALA A 2 5.01 100.73 -73.50
CA ALA A 2 6.48 100.61 -73.57
C ALA A 2 6.84 99.19 -74.06
N GLN A 3 7.61 99.09 -75.14
CA GLN A 3 9.02 98.65 -75.18
C GLN A 3 9.23 97.16 -74.85
N LEU A 4 9.16 96.38 -75.93
CA LEU A 4 9.83 95.09 -76.11
C LEU A 4 11.34 95.33 -76.14
N ASP A 5 12.09 94.67 -75.26
CA ASP A 5 13.54 94.55 -75.38
C ASP A 5 13.86 93.18 -75.97
N ALA A 6 14.18 93.19 -77.27
CA ALA A 6 14.66 92.06 -78.02
C ALA A 6 16.12 92.32 -78.37
N ASN A 7 17.04 91.78 -77.57
CA ASN A 7 18.34 91.28 -78.02
C ASN A 7 19.13 90.77 -76.83
N ILE A 8 19.80 89.64 -77.05
CA ILE A 8 21.12 89.20 -76.56
C ILE A 8 21.07 87.68 -76.66
N PHE A 9 21.19 87.19 -77.89
CA PHE A 9 22.45 86.62 -78.39
C PHE A 9 22.85 85.35 -77.66
N LEU A 10 22.53 84.22 -78.30
CA LEU A 10 23.52 83.31 -78.85
C LEU A 10 24.87 83.29 -78.08
N GLN A 11 24.91 82.60 -76.94
CA GLN A 11 26.13 81.97 -76.46
C GLN A 11 25.94 80.46 -76.51
N GLN A 12 26.15 79.91 -77.71
CA GLN A 12 26.72 78.57 -77.83
C GLN A 12 28.11 78.61 -77.19
N LYS A 13 28.18 78.35 -75.88
CA LYS A 13 29.38 77.73 -75.30
C LYS A 13 29.31 76.24 -75.60
N GLY A 14 30.37 75.71 -76.19
CA GLY A 14 30.51 74.28 -76.45
C GLY A 14 30.36 73.45 -75.18
N PRO A 15 30.17 72.12 -75.30
CA PRO A 15 30.11 71.25 -74.14
C PRO A 15 31.46 71.25 -73.41
N ASP A 16 31.59 72.09 -72.38
CA ASP A 16 32.69 72.04 -71.42
C ASP A 16 32.53 70.76 -70.59
N PHE A 17 33.40 69.78 -70.86
CA PHE A 17 33.45 68.49 -70.18
C PHE A 17 33.86 68.56 -68.69
N ASP A 18 34.21 69.75 -68.17
CA ASP A 18 34.59 69.98 -66.77
C ASP A 18 33.44 70.46 -65.85
N GLN A 19 32.23 70.71 -66.37
CA GLN A 19 31.04 70.99 -65.53
C GLN A 19 30.36 69.73 -64.98
N ILE A 20 30.87 68.55 -65.30
CA ILE A 20 30.32 67.26 -64.86
C ILE A 20 30.51 67.06 -63.35
N SER A 21 31.52 67.70 -62.74
CA SER A 21 31.80 67.61 -61.30
C SER A 21 30.85 68.46 -60.42
N GLU A 22 30.53 69.71 -60.80
CA GLU A 22 29.58 70.55 -60.04
C GLU A 22 28.11 70.10 -60.14
N GLY A 23 27.74 69.47 -61.26
CA GLY A 23 26.45 68.78 -61.39
C GLY A 23 26.31 67.61 -60.42
N PHE A 24 27.43 66.98 -60.05
CA PHE A 24 27.47 65.88 -59.09
C PHE A 24 27.16 66.36 -57.67
N ASP A 25 27.76 67.46 -57.20
CA ASP A 25 27.49 68.02 -55.86
C ASP A 25 26.08 68.59 -55.70
N ARG A 26 25.52 69.23 -56.74
CA ARG A 26 24.10 69.63 -56.75
C ARG A 26 23.19 68.40 -56.77
N GLY A 27 23.57 67.34 -57.50
CA GLY A 27 22.87 66.05 -57.50
C GLY A 27 22.86 65.38 -56.13
N ILE A 28 23.97 65.45 -55.38
CA ILE A 28 24.08 64.92 -54.01
C ILE A 28 23.18 65.71 -53.06
N ARG A 29 23.20 67.06 -53.07
CA ARG A 29 22.33 67.88 -52.21
C ARG A 29 20.84 67.73 -52.53
N LEU A 30 20.49 67.63 -53.82
CA LEU A 30 19.12 67.36 -54.24
C LEU A 30 18.69 65.95 -53.81
N GLY A 31 19.60 64.98 -53.92
CA GLY A 31 19.42 63.61 -53.43
C GLY A 31 19.19 63.56 -51.92
N ASP A 32 19.94 64.34 -51.14
CA ASP A 32 19.79 64.40 -49.68
C ASP A 32 18.53 65.16 -49.26
N MET A 33 18.14 66.24 -49.96
CA MET A 33 16.83 66.87 -49.76
C MET A 33 15.67 65.95 -50.11
N MET A 34 15.78 65.16 -51.18
CA MET A 34 14.77 64.16 -51.55
C MET A 34 14.69 63.03 -50.53
N LYS A 35 15.84 62.55 -50.00
CA LYS A 35 15.87 61.59 -48.90
C LYS A 35 15.24 62.17 -47.64
N GLN A 36 15.54 63.42 -47.27
CA GLN A 36 14.95 64.09 -46.10
C GLN A 36 13.44 64.26 -46.24
N ARG A 37 12.95 64.73 -47.40
CA ARG A 37 11.50 64.79 -47.67
C ARG A 37 10.85 63.42 -47.61
N LYS A 38 11.47 62.40 -48.21
CA LYS A 38 10.97 61.03 -48.18
C LYS A 38 10.92 60.47 -46.75
N ILE A 39 11.91 60.78 -45.92
CA ILE A 39 11.93 60.41 -44.49
C ILE A 39 10.81 61.14 -43.75
N GLN A 40 10.64 62.45 -43.99
CA GLN A 40 9.58 63.25 -43.38
C GLN A 40 8.19 62.77 -43.79
N ASP A 41 7.98 62.45 -45.07
CA ASP A 41 6.73 61.89 -45.58
C ASP A 41 6.44 60.52 -44.97
N LEU A 42 7.46 59.67 -44.83
CA LEU A 42 7.33 58.37 -44.17
C LEU A 42 7.00 58.52 -42.68
N GLU A 43 7.54 59.54 -42.01
CA GLU A 43 7.27 59.82 -40.61
C GLU A 43 5.84 60.36 -40.41
N ILE A 44 5.37 61.26 -41.28
CA ILE A 44 3.99 61.74 -41.30
C ILE A 44 3.03 60.57 -41.58
N GLN A 45 3.34 59.71 -42.55
CA GLN A 45 2.54 58.52 -42.82
C GLN A 45 2.48 57.58 -41.63
N LYS A 46 3.60 57.37 -40.92
CA LYS A 46 3.62 56.59 -39.67
C LYS A 46 2.75 57.23 -38.60
N GLN A 47 2.87 58.54 -38.36
CA GLN A 47 2.05 59.25 -37.37
C GLN A 47 0.56 59.17 -37.68
N ASN A 48 0.17 59.28 -38.96
CA ASN A 48 -1.22 59.12 -39.36
C ASN A 48 -1.72 57.69 -39.12
N LYS A 49 -0.93 56.67 -39.50
CA LYS A 49 -1.28 55.26 -39.21
C LYS A 49 -1.37 54.96 -37.71
N ILE A 50 -0.54 55.60 -36.88
CA ILE A 50 -0.61 55.50 -35.42
C ILE A 50 -1.92 56.13 -34.92
N LYS A 51 -2.27 57.34 -35.39
CA LYS A 51 -3.55 57.99 -35.05
C LYS A 51 -4.75 57.15 -35.48
N ASP A 52 -4.72 56.58 -36.67
CA ASP A 52 -5.76 55.69 -37.18
C ASP A 52 -5.87 54.42 -36.33
N ALA A 53 -4.74 53.87 -35.86
CA ALA A 53 -4.73 52.74 -34.94
C ALA A 53 -5.38 53.10 -33.58
N TYR A 54 -5.14 54.29 -33.05
CA TYR A 54 -5.84 54.79 -31.86
C TYR A 54 -7.34 54.98 -32.09
N GLN A 55 -7.73 55.60 -33.21
CA GLN A 55 -9.12 55.82 -33.58
C GLN A 55 -9.88 54.52 -33.84
N SER A 56 -9.20 53.51 -34.38
CA SER A 56 -9.80 52.19 -34.62
C SER A 56 -10.26 51.48 -33.35
N GLY A 57 -9.73 51.87 -32.18
CA GLY A 57 -10.23 51.37 -30.89
C GLY A 57 -11.52 52.03 -30.43
N VAL A 58 -11.93 53.16 -31.02
CA VAL A 58 -13.15 53.86 -30.60
C VAL A 58 -14.35 53.17 -31.27
N VAL A 59 -15.11 52.42 -30.49
CA VAL A 59 -16.34 51.76 -30.93
C VAL A 59 -17.52 52.60 -30.48
N ILE A 60 -18.33 53.05 -31.45
CA ILE A 60 -19.60 53.72 -31.17
C ILE A 60 -20.65 52.64 -30.94
N ASN A 61 -21.15 52.57 -29.71
CA ASN A 61 -22.19 51.62 -29.31
C ASN A 61 -23.55 52.02 -29.90
N PRO A 62 -24.53 51.10 -29.96
CA PRO A 62 -25.87 51.37 -30.50
C PRO A 62 -26.64 52.48 -29.77
N ASP A 63 -26.27 52.78 -28.53
CA ASP A 63 -26.81 53.86 -27.70
C ASP A 63 -26.15 55.23 -27.98
N GLY A 64 -25.19 55.29 -28.91
CA GLY A 64 -24.41 56.48 -29.23
C GLY A 64 -23.24 56.74 -28.30
N SER A 65 -23.01 55.91 -27.27
CA SER A 65 -21.85 56.02 -26.39
C SER A 65 -20.58 55.57 -27.11
N GLN A 66 -19.44 56.20 -26.79
CA GLN A 66 -18.14 55.78 -27.29
C GLN A 66 -17.48 54.87 -26.25
N SER A 67 -17.13 53.64 -26.65
CA SER A 67 -16.31 52.75 -25.85
C SER A 67 -14.94 52.58 -26.50
N PHE A 68 -13.91 52.41 -25.69
CA PHE A 68 -12.54 52.23 -26.18
C PHE A 68 -12.11 50.77 -26.05
N ASN A 69 -11.89 50.12 -27.18
CA ASN A 69 -11.40 48.76 -27.27
C ASN A 69 -9.86 48.75 -27.34
N ALA A 70 -9.28 48.59 -26.14
CA ALA A 70 -7.85 48.44 -25.91
C ALA A 70 -7.16 47.37 -26.77
N GLU A 71 -7.82 46.23 -27.01
CA GLU A 71 -7.24 45.10 -27.76
C GLU A 71 -7.16 45.40 -29.25
N MET A 72 -8.20 46.05 -29.80
CA MET A 72 -8.23 46.46 -31.20
C MET A 72 -7.16 47.54 -31.48
N THR A 73 -7.02 48.52 -30.59
CA THR A 73 -5.94 49.52 -30.68
C THR A 73 -4.56 48.88 -30.58
N LEU A 74 -4.34 47.97 -29.63
CA LEU A 74 -3.05 47.29 -29.47
C LEU A 74 -2.71 46.44 -30.71
N GLY A 75 -3.68 45.70 -31.24
CA GLY A 75 -3.50 44.86 -32.43
C GLY A 75 -3.18 45.68 -33.69
N ASN A 76 -3.75 46.87 -33.83
CA ASN A 76 -3.45 47.77 -34.94
C ASN A 76 -2.14 48.55 -34.73
N LEU A 77 -1.81 48.96 -33.51
CA LEU A 77 -0.51 49.55 -33.18
C LEU A 77 0.64 48.58 -33.44
N MET A 78 0.50 47.29 -33.07
CA MET A 78 1.50 46.25 -33.34
C MET A 78 1.88 46.11 -34.82
N LYS A 79 0.92 46.38 -35.73
CA LYS A 79 1.15 46.33 -37.19
C LYS A 79 1.81 47.58 -37.74
N VAL A 80 1.68 48.71 -37.06
CA VAL A 80 2.15 50.03 -37.52
C VAL A 80 3.47 50.39 -36.88
N ASP A 81 3.55 50.32 -35.55
CA ASP A 81 4.73 50.59 -34.75
C ASP A 81 4.74 49.72 -33.48
N PRO A 82 5.51 48.61 -33.47
CA PRO A 82 5.64 47.74 -32.32
C PRO A 82 6.10 48.47 -31.05
N LYS A 83 6.92 49.51 -31.17
CA LYS A 83 7.46 50.24 -30.01
C LYS A 83 6.35 51.01 -29.30
N GLU A 84 5.51 51.71 -30.05
CA GLU A 84 4.34 52.39 -29.51
C GLU A 84 3.31 51.41 -28.94
N ALA A 85 3.14 50.23 -29.56
CA ALA A 85 2.30 49.17 -29.01
C ALA A 85 2.77 48.69 -27.63
N PHE A 86 4.08 48.53 -27.44
CA PHE A 86 4.67 48.19 -26.13
C PHE A 86 4.47 49.30 -25.11
N ASN A 87 4.67 50.57 -25.48
CA ASN A 87 4.42 51.71 -24.59
C ASN A 87 2.95 51.77 -24.15
N PHE A 88 2.03 51.61 -25.09
CA PHE A 88 0.59 51.58 -24.83
C PHE A 88 0.19 50.43 -23.89
N LYS A 89 0.75 49.23 -24.09
CA LYS A 89 0.56 48.08 -23.19
C LYS A 89 1.13 48.34 -21.80
N ALA A 90 2.31 48.95 -21.70
CA ALA A 90 2.93 49.30 -20.43
C ALA A 90 2.09 50.35 -19.67
N GLN A 91 1.52 51.32 -20.38
CA GLN A 91 0.64 52.33 -19.79
C GLN A 91 -0.68 51.72 -19.29
N GLN A 92 -1.29 50.79 -20.04
CA GLN A 92 -2.46 50.06 -19.54
C GLN A 92 -2.12 49.23 -18.30
N ALA A 93 -1.00 48.52 -18.31
CA ALA A 93 -0.55 47.75 -17.16
C ALA A 93 -0.29 48.64 -15.93
N ALA A 94 0.27 49.84 -16.13
CA ALA A 94 0.47 50.82 -15.06
C ALA A 94 -0.85 51.34 -14.49
N ASN A 95 -1.84 51.65 -15.34
CA ASN A 95 -3.16 52.08 -14.90
C ASN A 95 -3.88 50.98 -14.13
N LEU A 96 -3.90 49.75 -14.65
CA LEU A 96 -4.48 48.59 -13.97
C LEU A 96 -3.79 48.32 -12.62
N LYS A 97 -2.47 48.45 -12.57
CA LYS A 97 -1.70 48.31 -11.34
C LYS A 97 -2.10 49.39 -10.32
N SER A 98 -2.20 50.65 -10.75
CA SER A 98 -2.62 51.76 -9.90
C SER A 98 -4.05 51.57 -9.39
N ASP A 99 -4.96 51.09 -10.23
CA ASP A 99 -6.35 50.80 -9.85
C ASP A 99 -6.42 49.66 -8.81
N LEU A 100 -5.65 48.59 -9.03
CA LEU A 100 -5.56 47.47 -8.10
C LEU A 100 -4.94 47.91 -6.76
N GLU A 101 -3.84 48.66 -6.78
CA GLU A 101 -3.23 49.22 -5.57
C GLU A 101 -4.20 50.14 -4.82
N GLY A 102 -4.98 50.94 -5.54
CA GLY A 102 -6.07 51.75 -4.97
C GLY A 102 -7.16 50.90 -4.31
N GLN A 103 -7.54 49.79 -4.93
CA GLN A 103 -8.49 48.83 -4.33
C GLN A 103 -7.91 48.15 -3.09
N TYR A 104 -6.65 47.71 -3.11
CA TYR A 104 -5.98 47.12 -1.95
C TYR A 104 -5.86 48.10 -0.79
N ALA A 105 -5.49 49.36 -1.06
CA ALA A 105 -5.43 50.41 -0.05
C ALA A 105 -6.80 50.68 0.58
N LYS A 106 -7.87 50.71 -0.23
CA LYS A 106 -9.26 50.82 0.26
C LYS A 106 -9.65 49.62 1.11
N ASN A 107 -9.38 48.40 0.65
CA ASN A 107 -9.73 47.17 1.39
C ASN A 107 -8.97 47.06 2.71
N SER A 108 -7.68 47.41 2.71
CA SER A 108 -6.85 47.46 3.93
C SER A 108 -7.37 48.49 4.93
N PHE A 109 -7.72 49.70 4.45
CA PHE A 109 -8.34 50.73 5.27
C PHE A 109 -9.67 50.27 5.87
N VAL A 110 -10.56 49.65 5.08
CA VAL A 110 -11.82 49.09 5.59
C VAL A 110 -11.58 47.97 6.60
N SER A 111 -10.63 47.08 6.34
CA SER A 111 -10.28 45.99 7.26
C SER A 111 -9.84 46.56 8.62
N SER A 112 -8.92 47.53 8.63
CA SER A 112 -8.48 48.18 9.87
C SER A 112 -9.60 48.94 10.59
N LEU A 113 -10.52 49.58 9.86
CA LEU A 113 -11.70 50.21 10.46
C LEU A 113 -12.60 49.19 11.13
N LEU A 114 -12.89 48.08 10.44
CA LEU A 114 -13.74 47.03 10.98
C LEU A 114 -13.15 46.43 12.26
N GLU A 115 -11.83 46.31 12.40
CA GLU A 115 -11.17 45.87 13.64
C GLU A 115 -11.49 46.76 14.85
N THR A 116 -11.73 48.05 14.64
CA THR A 116 -12.09 48.99 15.72
C THR A 116 -13.56 48.88 16.16
N VAL A 117 -14.42 48.25 15.36
CA VAL A 117 -15.86 48.12 15.65
C VAL A 117 -16.11 47.04 16.71
N LYS A 118 -16.66 47.44 17.85
CA LYS A 118 -17.01 46.58 19.00
C LYS A 118 -18.46 46.74 19.48
N ASP A 119 -19.09 47.86 19.14
CA ASP A 119 -20.41 48.28 19.60
C ASP A 119 -21.12 49.15 18.55
N GLN A 120 -22.34 49.57 18.86
CA GLN A 120 -23.17 50.39 17.97
C GLN A 120 -22.53 51.74 17.63
N ASP A 121 -21.91 52.40 18.61
CA ASP A 121 -21.34 53.74 18.42
C ASP A 121 -20.07 53.68 17.56
N SER A 122 -19.17 52.72 17.82
CA SER A 122 -18.00 52.49 16.98
C SER A 122 -18.36 52.04 15.56
N TYR A 123 -19.47 51.30 15.39
CA TYR A 123 -19.98 50.93 14.08
C TYR A 123 -20.44 52.14 13.27
N LEU A 124 -21.25 53.03 13.86
CA LEU A 124 -21.71 54.25 13.19
C LEU A 124 -20.55 55.20 12.88
N ALA A 125 -19.57 55.29 13.79
CA ALA A 125 -18.34 56.06 13.56
C ALA A 125 -17.52 55.48 12.39
N ALA A 126 -17.30 54.16 12.35
CA ALA A 126 -16.59 53.50 11.26
C ALA A 126 -17.32 53.63 9.92
N LYS A 127 -18.66 53.50 9.94
CA LYS A 127 -19.52 53.69 8.75
C LYS A 127 -19.42 55.11 8.20
N SER A 128 -19.55 56.13 9.05
CA SER A 128 -19.44 57.53 8.62
C SER A 128 -18.03 57.86 8.10
N LEU A 129 -16.98 57.32 8.72
CA LEU A 129 -15.61 57.47 8.23
C LEU A 129 -15.43 56.81 6.85
N ALA A 130 -15.96 55.59 6.65
CA ALA A 130 -15.89 54.90 5.37
C ALA A 130 -16.61 55.67 4.25
N ILE A 131 -17.80 56.24 4.54
CA ILE A 131 -18.54 57.10 3.61
C ILE A 131 -17.71 58.36 3.28
N SER A 132 -17.11 59.01 4.28
CA SER A 132 -16.27 60.20 4.08
C SER A 132 -15.04 59.95 3.19
N LYS A 133 -14.59 58.69 3.13
CA LYS A 133 -13.47 58.24 2.27
C LYS A 133 -13.92 57.72 0.90
N GLY A 134 -15.20 57.84 0.57
CA GLY A 134 -15.75 57.51 -0.74
C GLY A 134 -15.98 56.02 -0.97
N ILE A 135 -16.15 55.22 0.09
CA ILE A 135 -16.52 53.80 0.00
C ILE A 135 -18.05 53.73 -0.08
N LYS A 136 -18.58 53.58 -1.30
CA LYS A 136 -20.03 53.62 -1.57
C LYS A 136 -20.76 52.43 -0.94
N GLU A 137 -20.08 51.30 -0.80
CA GLU A 137 -20.59 50.10 -0.16
C GLU A 137 -20.96 50.34 1.32
N ALA A 138 -20.31 51.32 1.97
CA ALA A 138 -20.61 51.67 3.35
C ALA A 138 -22.00 52.30 3.51
N GLU A 139 -22.55 52.93 2.47
CA GLU A 139 -23.91 53.51 2.50
C GLU A 139 -25.00 52.43 2.56
N GLN A 140 -24.73 51.26 1.96
CA GLN A 140 -25.65 50.13 1.89
C GLN A 140 -25.68 49.29 3.17
N LEU A 141 -24.73 49.52 4.09
CA LEU A 141 -24.68 48.82 5.35
C LEU A 141 -25.90 49.16 6.22
N PRO A 142 -26.39 48.25 7.08
CA PRO A 142 -27.45 48.53 8.04
C PRO A 142 -27.15 49.74 8.92
N ASN A 143 -28.18 50.33 9.55
CA ASN A 143 -27.95 51.38 10.56
C ASN A 143 -27.75 50.79 11.97
N THR A 144 -28.03 49.50 12.13
CA THR A 144 -27.86 48.75 13.38
C THR A 144 -26.63 47.85 13.28
N TYR A 145 -25.79 47.89 14.31
CA TYR A 145 -24.66 47.01 14.47
C TYR A 145 -25.15 45.58 14.67
N ASP A 146 -24.64 44.68 13.83
CA ASP A 146 -24.81 43.24 13.96
C ASP A 146 -23.41 42.58 13.97
N PRO A 147 -23.03 41.90 15.07
CA PRO A 147 -21.77 41.18 15.17
C PRO A 147 -21.54 40.16 14.04
N GLN A 148 -22.60 39.52 13.54
CA GLN A 148 -22.48 38.52 12.46
C GLN A 148 -22.12 39.19 11.13
N VAL A 149 -22.78 40.31 10.81
CA VAL A 149 -22.49 41.11 9.61
C VAL A 149 -21.08 41.68 9.68
N ILE A 150 -20.64 42.17 10.84
CA ILE A 150 -19.27 42.66 11.01
C ILE A 150 -18.24 41.54 10.91
N GLY A 151 -18.54 40.35 11.45
CA GLY A 151 -17.68 39.17 11.31
C GLY A 151 -17.49 38.74 9.86
N SER A 152 -18.57 38.71 9.06
CA SER A 152 -18.50 38.34 7.64
C SER A 152 -17.75 39.40 6.82
N LEU A 153 -18.00 40.69 7.07
CA LEU A 153 -17.27 41.79 6.43
C LEU A 153 -15.78 41.75 6.79
N LYS A 154 -15.42 41.51 8.06
CA LYS A 154 -14.03 41.32 8.47
C LYS A 154 -13.36 40.22 7.67
N ALA A 155 -13.99 39.04 7.57
CA ALA A 155 -13.43 37.93 6.82
C ALA A 155 -13.29 38.22 5.31
N GLN A 156 -14.24 38.96 4.72
CA GLN A 156 -14.20 39.35 3.32
C GLN A 156 -13.07 40.35 3.05
N TYR A 157 -13.02 41.45 3.80
CA TYR A 157 -12.02 42.50 3.60
C TYR A 157 -10.61 42.05 3.98
N GLN A 158 -10.46 41.19 5.00
CA GLN A 158 -9.16 40.63 5.36
C GLN A 158 -8.58 39.74 4.25
N LYS A 159 -9.43 38.97 3.53
CA LYS A 159 -8.98 38.22 2.35
C LYS A 159 -8.69 39.13 1.16
N ALA A 160 -9.53 40.15 0.96
CA ALA A 160 -9.40 41.12 -0.13
C ALA A 160 -8.28 42.15 0.07
N SER A 161 -7.77 42.29 1.30
CA SER A 161 -6.61 43.13 1.62
C SER A 161 -5.28 42.40 1.45
N LEU A 162 -5.29 41.05 1.36
CA LEU A 162 -4.06 40.30 1.09
C LEU A 162 -3.63 40.56 -0.35
N THR A 163 -2.38 40.93 -0.50
CA THR A 163 -1.76 41.03 -1.83
C THR A 163 -1.70 39.65 -2.48
N PRO A 164 -1.63 39.55 -3.83
CA PRO A 164 -1.52 38.26 -4.52
C PRO A 164 -0.34 37.41 -4.02
N SER A 165 0.77 38.06 -3.66
CA SER A 165 1.93 37.39 -3.06
C SER A 165 1.60 36.75 -1.71
N GLN A 166 0.85 37.45 -0.85
CA GLN A 166 0.44 36.93 0.45
C GLN A 166 -0.59 35.81 0.32
N GLN A 167 -1.50 35.89 -0.66
CA GLN A 167 -2.46 34.81 -0.94
C GLN A 167 -1.75 33.52 -1.39
N MET A 168 -0.74 33.63 -2.26
CA MET A 168 0.07 32.48 -2.66
C MET A 168 0.86 31.89 -1.49
N GLU A 169 1.41 32.74 -0.62
CA GLU A 169 2.15 32.26 0.55
C GLU A 169 1.25 31.54 1.56
N ASP A 170 0.04 32.06 1.81
CA ASP A 170 -0.94 31.40 2.67
C ASP A 170 -1.41 30.06 2.06
N SER A 171 -1.61 30.02 0.74
CA SER A 171 -1.89 28.76 0.02
C SER A 171 -0.76 27.75 0.21
N ARG A 172 0.50 28.18 0.06
CA ARG A 172 1.67 27.32 0.25
C ARG A 172 1.78 26.80 1.68
N LYS A 173 1.49 27.64 2.67
CA LYS A 173 1.48 27.23 4.10
C LYS A 173 0.39 26.19 4.38
N ARG A 174 -0.80 26.34 3.78
CA ARG A 174 -1.88 25.34 3.92
C ARG A 174 -1.54 24.02 3.26
N GLU A 175 -0.94 24.06 2.07
CA GLU A 175 -0.48 22.87 1.36
C GLU A 175 0.62 22.16 2.16
N GLU A 176 1.60 22.90 2.70
CA GLU A 176 2.64 22.34 3.56
C GLU A 176 2.05 21.70 4.83
N ALA A 177 1.06 22.35 5.47
CA ALA A 177 0.37 21.80 6.63
C ALA A 177 -0.40 20.51 6.29
N GLN A 178 -1.05 20.45 5.12
CA GLN A 178 -1.71 19.23 4.65
C GLN A 178 -0.71 18.11 4.34
N ALA A 179 0.41 18.43 3.69
CA ALA A 179 1.48 17.47 3.41
C ALA A 179 2.07 16.89 4.72
N ARG A 180 2.31 17.74 5.72
CA ARG A 180 2.77 17.27 7.05
C ARG A 180 1.74 16.38 7.75
N LEU A 181 0.45 16.68 7.62
CA LEU A 181 -0.61 15.83 8.18
C LEU A 181 -0.66 14.46 7.50
N ALA A 182 -0.52 14.41 6.18
CA ALA A 182 -0.43 13.16 5.42
C ALA A 182 0.80 12.34 5.84
N GLU A 183 1.97 12.96 5.93
CA GLU A 183 3.21 12.28 6.37
C GLU A 183 3.06 11.68 7.78
N LEU A 184 2.38 12.37 8.70
CA LEU A 184 2.11 11.84 10.03
C LEU A 184 1.14 10.66 10.02
N GLN A 185 0.20 10.62 9.08
CA GLN A 185 -0.71 9.48 8.91
C GLN A 185 0.04 8.27 8.36
N ASP A 186 0.89 8.46 7.35
CA ASP A 186 1.70 7.40 6.76
C ASP A 186 2.65 6.79 7.80
N ARG A 187 3.36 7.62 8.57
CA ARG A 187 4.21 7.14 9.68
C ARG A 187 3.44 6.35 10.74
N ARG A 188 2.14 6.63 10.94
CA ARG A 188 1.30 5.85 11.86
C ARG A 188 0.91 4.50 11.27
N LEU A 189 0.66 4.44 9.97
CA LEU A 189 0.38 3.19 9.26
C LEU A 189 1.61 2.28 9.25
N GLU A 190 2.78 2.80 8.88
CA GLU A 190 4.04 2.04 8.88
C GLU A 190 4.35 1.44 10.26
N ARG A 191 4.12 2.19 11.34
CA ARG A 191 4.29 1.68 12.72
C ARG A 191 3.32 0.55 13.04
N LYS A 192 2.06 0.64 12.59
CA LYS A 192 1.08 -0.43 12.78
C LYS A 192 1.49 -1.68 12.01
N ASP A 193 1.95 -1.53 10.78
CA ASP A 193 2.37 -2.65 9.94
C ASP A 193 3.60 -3.35 10.52
N LEU A 194 4.58 -2.59 11.03
CA LEU A 194 5.73 -3.16 11.74
C LEU A 194 5.34 -3.92 13.01
N ILE A 195 4.37 -3.40 13.78
CA ILE A 195 3.85 -4.08 14.97
C ILE A 195 3.13 -5.38 14.57
N ASN A 196 2.32 -5.33 13.50
CA ASN A 196 1.61 -6.49 12.98
C ASN A 196 2.59 -7.56 12.50
N LEU A 197 3.59 -7.19 11.69
CA LEU A 197 4.63 -8.11 11.21
C LEU A 197 5.37 -8.77 12.38
N ARG A 198 5.77 -7.99 13.39
CA ARG A 198 6.44 -8.53 14.59
C ARG A 198 5.54 -9.46 15.39
N ASN A 199 4.24 -9.21 15.41
CA ASN A 199 3.27 -10.08 16.07
C ASN A 199 3.05 -11.37 15.28
N GLU A 200 3.02 -11.30 13.95
CA GLU A 200 2.96 -12.45 13.05
C GLU A 200 4.21 -13.34 13.18
N GLU A 201 5.41 -12.75 13.19
CA GLU A 201 6.66 -13.47 13.44
C GLU A 201 6.64 -14.21 14.79
N LYS A 202 6.17 -13.54 15.85
CA LYS A 202 6.00 -14.17 17.16
C LYS A 202 5.00 -15.31 17.13
N GLN A 203 3.89 -15.17 16.39
CA GLN A 203 2.91 -16.24 16.25
C GLN A 203 3.48 -17.42 15.47
N MET A 204 4.17 -17.17 14.35
CA MET A 204 4.84 -18.22 13.56
C MET A 204 5.89 -18.98 14.36
N ALA A 205 6.64 -18.28 15.22
CA ALA A 205 7.60 -18.92 16.13
C ALA A 205 6.95 -19.87 17.15
N LEU A 206 5.68 -19.62 17.51
CA LEU A 206 4.92 -20.45 18.43
C LEU A 206 4.14 -21.58 17.74
N THR A 207 4.01 -21.54 16.42
CA THR A 207 3.26 -22.56 15.67
C THR A 207 3.99 -23.91 15.66
N THR A 208 3.28 -24.95 16.09
CA THR A 208 3.72 -26.36 16.09
C THR A 208 2.70 -27.23 15.33
N PRO A 209 3.06 -28.47 14.96
CA PRO A 209 2.13 -29.41 14.32
C PRO A 209 0.83 -29.64 15.11
N TYR A 210 0.87 -29.47 16.43
CA TYR A 210 -0.25 -29.76 17.34
C TYR A 210 -0.98 -28.51 17.85
N GLY A 211 -0.55 -27.30 17.46
CA GLY A 211 -1.14 -26.03 17.89
C GLY A 211 -0.11 -24.95 18.23
N LEU A 212 -0.52 -23.94 19.01
CA LEU A 212 0.36 -22.86 19.46
C LEU A 212 1.03 -23.23 20.78
N ALA A 213 2.36 -23.24 20.81
CA ALA A 213 3.14 -23.47 22.03
C ALA A 213 2.99 -22.33 23.05
N ASN A 214 3.32 -22.62 24.30
CA ASN A 214 3.38 -21.62 25.36
C ASN A 214 4.55 -20.64 25.13
N THR A 215 5.72 -21.16 24.75
CA THR A 215 6.95 -20.42 24.49
C THR A 215 7.60 -20.82 23.15
N PRO A 216 8.49 -19.99 22.56
CA PRO A 216 9.23 -20.36 21.35
C PRO A 216 10.14 -21.58 21.55
N ASP A 217 10.72 -21.74 22.74
CA ASP A 217 11.55 -22.90 23.08
C ASP A 217 10.70 -24.17 23.14
N ASP A 218 9.49 -24.09 23.72
CA ASP A 218 8.53 -25.20 23.68
C ASP A 218 8.15 -25.55 22.24
N ALA A 219 7.95 -24.56 21.36
CA ALA A 219 7.63 -24.82 19.96
C ALA A 219 8.75 -25.59 19.24
N LYS A 220 10.02 -25.23 19.52
CA LYS A 220 11.18 -25.95 19.01
C LYS A 220 11.25 -27.38 19.54
N ILE A 221 11.11 -27.55 20.86
CA ILE A 221 11.12 -28.86 21.53
C ILE A 221 10.00 -29.76 20.96
N ILE A 222 8.80 -29.22 20.76
CA ILE A 222 7.66 -29.97 20.22
C ILE A 222 7.90 -30.40 18.78
N LYS A 223 8.52 -29.55 17.94
CA LYS A 223 8.87 -29.90 16.55
C LYS A 223 9.90 -31.03 16.51
N GLU A 224 10.98 -30.90 17.27
CA GLU A 224 12.02 -31.94 17.37
C GLU A 224 11.44 -33.24 17.96
N ALA A 225 10.53 -33.14 18.95
CA ALA A 225 9.86 -34.29 19.53
C ALA A 225 8.89 -34.95 18.54
N HIS A 226 8.21 -34.18 17.70
CA HIS A 226 7.34 -34.71 16.66
C HIS A 226 8.16 -35.55 15.65
N GLU A 227 9.26 -35.02 15.15
CA GLU A 227 10.14 -35.74 14.23
C GLU A 227 10.72 -37.01 14.85
N ALA A 228 11.21 -36.93 16.09
CA ALA A 228 11.73 -38.10 16.80
C ALA A 228 10.65 -39.15 17.08
N LYS A 229 9.40 -38.73 17.36
CA LYS A 229 8.25 -39.64 17.50
C LYS A 229 7.94 -40.35 16.20
N MET A 230 7.87 -39.62 15.08
CA MET A 230 7.57 -40.21 13.77
C MET A 230 8.62 -41.26 13.38
N SER A 231 9.91 -40.96 13.62
CA SER A 231 11.00 -41.92 13.41
C SER A 231 10.86 -43.16 14.29
N LEU A 232 10.61 -42.98 15.60
CA LEU A 232 10.41 -44.07 16.54
C LEU A 232 9.26 -44.98 16.13
N PHE A 233 8.11 -44.39 15.78
CA PHE A 233 6.90 -45.15 15.44
C PHE A 233 7.05 -45.88 14.10
N SER A 234 7.72 -45.27 13.11
CA SER A 234 8.04 -45.95 11.85
C SER A 234 8.90 -47.19 12.07
N GLN A 235 9.94 -47.09 12.90
CA GLN A 235 10.84 -48.21 13.22
C GLN A 235 10.11 -49.33 13.97
N VAL A 236 9.27 -48.98 14.95
CA VAL A 236 8.43 -49.95 15.67
C VAL A 236 7.45 -50.65 14.74
N ASP A 237 6.81 -49.90 13.83
CA ASP A 237 5.89 -50.46 12.84
C ASP A 237 6.58 -51.42 11.87
N GLU A 238 7.81 -51.11 11.45
CA GLU A 238 8.60 -52.02 10.62
C GLU A 238 9.02 -53.28 11.37
N MET A 239 9.44 -53.17 12.64
CA MET A 239 9.70 -54.34 13.48
C MET A 239 8.45 -55.21 13.65
N ILE A 240 7.27 -54.60 13.86
CA ILE A 240 5.99 -55.31 13.91
C ILE A 240 5.73 -56.05 12.59
N LYS A 241 5.91 -55.38 11.43
CA LYS A 241 5.71 -56.00 10.11
C LYS A 241 6.66 -57.17 9.87
N LEU A 242 7.95 -57.03 10.17
CA LEU A 242 8.92 -58.12 10.03
C LEU A 242 8.55 -59.30 10.94
N ARG A 243 8.15 -59.01 12.18
CA ARG A 243 7.76 -60.06 13.13
C ARG A 243 6.48 -60.79 12.71
N GLN A 244 5.49 -60.07 12.18
CA GLN A 244 4.28 -60.66 11.59
C GLN A 244 4.61 -61.49 10.34
N LYS A 245 5.49 -61.00 9.47
CA LYS A 245 5.94 -61.71 8.26
C LYS A 245 6.57 -63.06 8.59
N TYR A 246 7.41 -63.11 9.62
CA TYR A 246 8.18 -64.30 10.00
C TYR A 246 7.58 -65.11 11.16
N GLY A 247 6.39 -64.77 11.63
CA GLY A 247 5.73 -65.50 12.72
C GLY A 247 6.55 -65.57 14.02
N GLY A 248 7.37 -64.56 14.30
CA GLY A 248 8.23 -64.52 15.50
C GLY A 248 9.47 -65.42 15.45
N GLY A 249 10.04 -65.67 14.27
CA GLY A 249 11.34 -66.36 14.14
C GLY A 249 11.89 -66.37 12.72
N ALA A 250 12.76 -65.42 12.38
CA ALA A 250 13.41 -65.35 11.06
C ALA A 250 14.75 -66.10 11.03
N ILE A 251 14.83 -67.35 11.53
CA ILE A 251 16.11 -68.07 11.70
C ILE A 251 16.90 -68.16 10.37
N MET A 252 16.20 -68.24 9.25
CA MET A 252 16.77 -68.54 7.94
C MET A 252 17.12 -67.30 7.11
N GLU A 253 16.81 -66.09 7.59
CA GLU A 253 17.03 -64.83 6.85
C GLU A 253 17.94 -63.88 7.66
N PRO A 254 19.27 -64.08 7.61
CA PRO A 254 20.22 -63.30 8.42
C PRO A 254 20.21 -61.79 8.10
N ASP A 255 19.90 -61.41 6.86
CA ASP A 255 19.80 -60.01 6.45
C ASP A 255 18.65 -59.28 7.18
N ASP A 256 17.50 -59.95 7.30
CA ASP A 256 16.34 -59.39 7.99
C ASP A 256 16.54 -59.35 9.52
N GLN A 257 17.30 -60.29 10.09
CA GLN A 257 17.72 -60.21 11.49
C GLN A 257 18.64 -59.01 11.74
N GLY A 258 19.60 -58.79 10.84
CA GLY A 258 20.49 -57.62 10.90
C GLY A 258 19.70 -56.32 10.80
N TYR A 259 18.78 -56.23 9.83
CA TYR A 259 17.92 -55.07 9.65
C TYR A 259 17.03 -54.82 10.87
N ALA A 260 16.40 -55.85 11.43
CA ALA A 260 15.53 -55.70 12.59
C ALA A 260 16.33 -55.28 13.85
N THR A 261 17.58 -55.75 13.99
CA THR A 261 18.50 -55.30 15.05
C THR A 261 18.86 -53.82 14.89
N GLN A 262 19.11 -53.37 13.66
CA GLN A 262 19.36 -51.96 13.36
C GLN A 262 18.14 -51.10 13.72
N LEU A 263 16.93 -51.50 13.31
CA LEU A 263 15.68 -50.81 13.65
C LEU A 263 15.48 -50.69 15.16
N SER A 264 15.78 -51.74 15.92
CA SER A 264 15.73 -51.72 17.38
C SER A 264 16.70 -50.69 17.98
N ASN A 265 17.93 -50.63 17.48
CA ASN A 265 18.93 -49.67 17.95
C ASN A 265 18.55 -48.22 17.62
N ASP A 266 18.04 -47.98 16.40
CA ASP A 266 17.61 -46.66 15.97
C ASP A 266 16.37 -46.20 16.74
N ALA A 267 15.43 -47.11 17.03
CA ALA A 267 14.27 -46.86 17.89
C ALA A 267 14.70 -46.47 19.32
N LEU A 268 15.69 -47.15 19.87
CA LEU A 268 16.25 -46.84 21.18
C LEU A 268 16.93 -45.46 21.19
N LEU A 269 17.60 -45.07 20.10
CA LEU A 269 18.20 -43.75 19.95
C LEU A 269 17.14 -42.65 19.86
N ALA A 270 16.11 -42.82 19.02
CA ALA A 270 14.99 -41.90 18.89
C ALA A 270 14.26 -41.71 20.23
N TYR A 271 14.08 -42.81 20.97
CA TYR A 271 13.52 -42.80 22.32
C TYR A 271 14.36 -41.97 23.30
N LYS A 272 15.69 -42.15 23.29
CA LYS A 272 16.61 -41.36 24.13
C LYS A 272 16.52 -39.87 23.82
N ASN A 273 16.33 -39.50 22.56
CA ASN A 273 16.14 -38.10 22.16
C ASN A 273 14.82 -37.55 22.70
N LEU A 274 13.71 -38.27 22.57
CA LEU A 274 12.41 -37.89 23.16
C LEU A 274 12.47 -37.72 24.68
N LYS A 275 13.21 -38.60 25.37
CA LYS A 275 13.46 -38.50 26.81
C LYS A 275 14.26 -37.23 27.17
N LYS A 276 15.31 -36.92 26.41
CA LYS A 276 16.12 -35.69 26.61
C LYS A 276 15.29 -34.43 26.41
N LEU A 277 14.34 -34.44 25.47
CA LEU A 277 13.40 -33.35 25.22
C LEU A 277 12.36 -33.20 26.35
N GLY A 278 12.30 -34.14 27.30
CA GLY A 278 11.38 -34.10 28.44
C GLY A 278 9.92 -34.28 28.03
N VAL A 279 9.66 -34.95 26.91
CA VAL A 279 8.31 -35.28 26.42
C VAL A 279 7.88 -36.68 26.86
N LEU A 280 8.83 -37.50 27.31
CA LEU A 280 8.58 -38.83 27.89
C LEU A 280 8.98 -38.85 29.37
N SER A 281 8.32 -39.70 30.15
CA SER A 281 8.58 -39.84 31.60
C SER A 281 9.97 -40.46 31.88
N LYS A 282 10.49 -40.23 33.11
CA LYS A 282 11.83 -40.66 33.53
C LYS A 282 11.99 -42.18 33.74
N SER A 283 10.91 -42.95 33.81
CA SER A 283 10.91 -44.32 34.37
C SER A 283 11.43 -45.43 33.45
N ASP A 284 11.83 -45.13 32.22
CA ASP A 284 11.59 -46.12 31.18
C ASP A 284 12.81 -46.61 30.40
N GLU A 285 14.05 -46.30 30.76
CA GLU A 285 15.19 -46.84 29.99
C GLU A 285 15.33 -48.36 30.17
N ASP A 286 15.16 -48.85 31.39
CA ASP A 286 15.15 -50.29 31.69
C ASP A 286 13.88 -50.98 31.18
N ILE A 287 12.75 -50.28 31.23
CA ILE A 287 11.46 -50.78 30.74
C ILE A 287 11.47 -50.84 29.20
N VAL A 288 12.03 -49.85 28.51
CA VAL A 288 12.18 -49.83 27.05
C VAL A 288 13.17 -50.89 26.61
N ASN A 289 14.29 -51.08 27.30
CA ASN A 289 15.21 -52.18 27.00
C ASN A 289 14.57 -53.57 27.21
N ALA A 290 13.60 -53.67 28.13
CA ALA A 290 12.82 -54.90 28.36
C ALA A 290 11.67 -55.10 27.34
N ILE A 291 11.30 -54.04 26.61
CA ILE A 291 10.16 -53.99 25.68
C ILE A 291 10.61 -54.02 24.21
N ILE A 292 11.67 -53.28 23.84
CA ILE A 292 12.34 -53.35 22.55
C ILE A 292 13.48 -54.36 22.72
N PRO A 293 13.26 -55.64 22.37
CA PRO A 293 14.31 -56.65 22.50
C PRO A 293 15.48 -56.31 21.58
N LYS A 294 16.70 -56.59 22.05
CA LYS A 294 17.92 -56.48 21.22
C LYS A 294 17.82 -57.28 19.91
N ASP A 295 17.04 -58.35 19.93
CA ASP A 295 16.67 -59.14 18.75
C ASP A 295 15.13 -59.23 18.66
N PRO A 296 14.49 -58.39 17.82
CA PRO A 296 13.04 -58.39 17.63
C PRO A 296 12.54 -59.55 16.76
N LEU A 297 13.42 -60.35 16.17
CA LEU A 297 13.06 -61.57 15.42
C LEU A 297 13.45 -62.86 16.16
N ARG A 298 13.84 -62.75 17.44
CA ARG A 298 14.11 -63.91 18.29
C ARG A 298 12.94 -64.88 18.24
N LEU A 299 13.28 -66.16 18.06
CA LEU A 299 12.37 -67.29 18.11
C LEU A 299 11.39 -67.20 19.27
N ARG A 300 10.12 -67.48 18.96
CA ARG A 300 9.09 -67.72 19.97
C ARG A 300 9.55 -68.81 20.93
N GLY A 301 9.47 -68.52 22.23
CA GLY A 301 9.72 -69.54 23.24
C GLY A 301 8.70 -70.69 23.12
N ALA A 302 9.06 -71.90 23.57
CA ALA A 302 8.13 -73.04 23.53
C ALA A 302 6.76 -72.73 24.16
N ALA A 303 6.75 -71.91 25.23
CA ALA A 303 5.52 -71.43 25.86
C ALA A 303 4.69 -70.46 24.99
N GLU A 304 5.35 -69.60 24.20
CA GLU A 304 4.70 -68.64 23.28
C GLU A 304 4.06 -69.36 22.09
N VAL A 305 4.72 -70.44 21.61
CA VAL A 305 4.17 -71.30 20.56
C VAL A 305 2.91 -72.03 21.06
N ILE A 306 2.94 -72.60 22.27
CA ILE A 306 1.81 -73.33 22.85
C ILE A 306 0.63 -72.40 23.16
N SER A 307 0.90 -71.19 23.66
CA SER A 307 -0.14 -70.20 23.95
C SER A 307 -0.69 -69.48 22.72
N GLY A 308 -0.02 -69.60 21.57
CA GLY A 308 -0.35 -68.86 20.34
C GLY A 308 -0.13 -67.34 20.47
N GLN A 309 0.40 -66.87 21.60
CA GLN A 309 0.61 -65.45 21.86
C GLN A 309 2.08 -65.09 21.67
N ASP A 310 2.30 -64.12 20.79
CA ASP A 310 3.63 -63.56 20.57
C ASP A 310 3.88 -62.42 21.56
N ALA A 311 4.57 -62.73 22.66
CA ALA A 311 4.77 -61.79 23.76
C ALA A 311 5.52 -60.52 23.33
N VAL A 312 6.47 -60.64 22.40
CA VAL A 312 7.20 -59.47 21.89
C VAL A 312 6.34 -58.66 20.94
N LEU A 313 5.56 -59.29 20.06
CA LEU A 313 4.62 -58.55 19.20
C LEU A 313 3.62 -57.77 20.05
N SER A 314 3.05 -58.40 21.07
CA SER A 314 2.15 -57.75 22.02
C SER A 314 2.85 -56.59 22.75
N LYS A 315 4.09 -56.79 23.20
CA LYS A 315 4.91 -55.72 23.80
C LYS A 315 5.14 -54.55 22.85
N LEU A 316 5.49 -54.79 21.58
CA LEU A 316 5.72 -53.73 20.58
C LEU A 316 4.45 -52.94 20.27
N VAL A 317 3.30 -53.62 20.14
CA VAL A 317 2.00 -52.97 19.93
C VAL A 317 1.61 -52.14 21.16
N ASN A 318 1.66 -52.74 22.36
CA ASN A 318 1.35 -52.03 23.60
C ASN A 318 2.31 -50.86 23.86
N PHE A 319 3.58 -51.02 23.50
CA PHE A 319 4.59 -49.96 23.59
C PHE A 319 4.18 -48.75 22.78
N ARG A 320 3.84 -48.94 21.51
CA ARG A 320 3.40 -47.86 20.63
C ARG A 320 2.20 -47.11 21.22
N ASP A 321 1.17 -47.83 21.66
CA ASP A 321 -0.06 -47.23 22.17
C ASP A 321 0.16 -46.47 23.48
N ASN A 322 0.94 -47.04 24.39
CA ASN A 322 1.28 -46.38 25.66
C ASN A 322 2.15 -45.13 25.43
N LYS A 323 3.10 -45.21 24.49
CA LYS A 323 3.99 -44.07 24.18
C LYS A 323 3.28 -42.92 23.50
N SER A 324 2.25 -43.21 22.70
CA SER A 324 1.36 -42.18 22.16
C SER A 324 0.70 -41.36 23.28
N LYS A 325 0.21 -42.03 24.34
CA LYS A 325 -0.40 -41.38 25.50
C LYS A 325 0.59 -40.59 26.34
N ASP A 326 1.79 -41.15 26.57
CA ASP A 326 2.86 -40.47 27.29
C ASP A 326 3.28 -39.19 26.56
N PHE A 327 3.44 -39.28 25.24
CA PHE A 327 3.80 -38.16 24.39
C PHE A 327 2.70 -37.08 24.39
N ALA A 328 1.43 -37.48 24.26
CA ALA A 328 0.30 -36.56 24.32
C ALA A 328 0.28 -35.79 25.66
N SER A 329 0.54 -36.49 26.77
CA SER A 329 0.63 -35.89 28.11
C SER A 329 1.82 -34.94 28.25
N GLY A 330 2.99 -35.30 27.70
CA GLY A 330 4.20 -34.47 27.71
C GLY A 330 4.05 -33.18 26.88
N ILE A 331 3.28 -33.22 25.80
CA ILE A 331 2.97 -32.05 24.96
C ILE A 331 1.87 -31.18 25.57
N GLN A 332 0.88 -31.77 26.25
CA GLN A 332 -0.24 -31.06 26.87
C GLN A 332 0.22 -29.90 27.75
N ALA A 333 1.30 -30.09 28.52
CA ALA A 333 1.87 -29.05 29.38
C ALA A 333 2.53 -27.88 28.62
N ARG A 334 2.83 -28.05 27.34
CA ARG A 334 3.65 -27.13 26.52
C ARG A 334 2.86 -26.39 25.43
N ILE A 335 1.59 -26.76 25.22
CA ILE A 335 0.71 -26.17 24.20
C ILE A 335 -0.45 -25.40 24.84
N ARG A 336 -0.82 -24.27 24.23
CA ARG A 336 -2.01 -23.50 24.60
C ARG A 336 -3.26 -24.28 24.21
N GLY A 337 -4.12 -24.54 25.19
CA GLY A 337 -5.27 -25.45 25.00
C GLY A 337 -4.84 -26.91 24.93
N GLY A 338 -3.86 -27.30 25.76
CA GLY A 338 -3.21 -28.60 25.78
C GLY A 338 -4.13 -29.80 25.62
N ASP A 339 -5.33 -29.79 26.20
CA ASP A 339 -6.30 -30.90 26.12
C ASP A 339 -6.74 -31.19 24.68
N ALA A 340 -7.01 -30.13 23.90
CA ALA A 340 -7.41 -30.27 22.51
C ALA A 340 -6.24 -30.75 21.64
N ALA A 341 -5.01 -30.29 21.94
CA ALA A 341 -3.81 -30.73 21.25
C ALA A 341 -3.49 -32.20 21.55
N ALA A 342 -3.54 -32.61 22.82
CA ALA A 342 -3.35 -34.00 23.24
C ALA A 342 -4.37 -34.94 22.58
N LYS A 343 -5.64 -34.50 22.47
CA LYS A 343 -6.67 -35.27 21.76
C LYS A 343 -6.35 -35.43 20.28
N LYS A 344 -5.91 -34.37 19.59
CA LYS A 344 -5.51 -34.45 18.17
C LYS A 344 -4.36 -35.43 17.95
N VAL A 345 -3.35 -35.42 18.82
CA VAL A 345 -2.22 -36.36 18.78
C VAL A 345 -2.73 -37.81 18.82
N LEU A 346 -3.62 -38.12 19.76
CA LEU A 346 -4.18 -39.46 19.92
C LEU A 346 -5.06 -39.86 18.72
N GLU A 347 -5.85 -38.94 18.18
CA GLU A 347 -6.69 -39.17 17.00
C GLU A 347 -5.85 -39.43 15.72
N GLU A 348 -4.75 -38.69 15.53
CA GLU A 348 -3.83 -38.92 14.40
C GLU A 348 -3.13 -40.27 14.52
N ASP A 349 -2.66 -40.63 15.72
CA ASP A 349 -2.00 -41.92 15.94
C ASP A 349 -2.97 -43.10 15.74
N GLN A 350 -4.24 -42.97 16.16
CA GLN A 350 -5.26 -43.98 15.91
C GLN A 350 -5.58 -44.16 14.42
N LYS A 351 -5.53 -43.09 13.62
CA LYS A 351 -5.72 -43.17 12.16
C LYS A 351 -4.55 -43.87 11.47
N ASN A 352 -3.34 -43.66 11.98
CA ASN A 352 -2.10 -44.15 11.38
C ASN A 352 -1.64 -45.50 11.92
N ALA A 353 -2.23 -46.00 13.00
CA ALA A 353 -1.97 -47.35 13.48
C ALA A 353 -2.28 -48.36 12.36
N PRO A 354 -1.32 -49.20 11.90
CA PRO A 354 -1.60 -50.48 11.27
C PRO A 354 -2.74 -51.12 12.03
N LYS A 355 -3.91 -51.11 11.38
CA LYS A 355 -5.00 -51.99 11.74
C LYS A 355 -4.36 -53.36 11.73
N ALA A 356 -4.07 -53.89 12.92
CA ALA A 356 -3.83 -55.31 13.06
C ALA A 356 -4.98 -55.91 12.27
N LYS A 357 -4.69 -56.59 11.15
CA LYS A 357 -5.72 -57.27 10.38
C LYS A 357 -6.50 -58.00 11.44
N ASP A 358 -7.75 -57.59 11.68
CA ASP A 358 -8.56 -58.14 12.76
C ASP A 358 -8.40 -59.63 12.61
N ASP A 359 -7.62 -60.19 13.52
CA ASP A 359 -7.23 -61.57 13.43
C ASP A 359 -8.54 -62.23 13.82
N GLN A 360 -9.38 -62.53 12.82
CA GLN A 360 -10.66 -63.21 13.00
C GLN A 360 -10.44 -64.56 13.69
N SER A 361 -9.17 -64.96 13.89
CA SER A 361 -8.71 -66.03 14.77
C SER A 361 -8.90 -65.75 16.28
N THR A 362 -8.86 -64.49 16.75
CA THR A 362 -8.88 -64.12 18.19
C THR A 362 -10.22 -63.61 18.74
N GLN A 363 -11.25 -63.43 17.90
CA GLN A 363 -12.62 -63.31 18.44
C GLN A 363 -12.86 -64.55 19.31
N SER A 364 -13.31 -64.35 20.56
CA SER A 364 -13.63 -65.50 21.41
C SER A 364 -14.61 -66.39 20.64
N VAL A 365 -14.55 -67.71 20.86
CA VAL A 365 -15.46 -68.65 20.19
C VAL A 365 -16.91 -68.17 20.31
N ASP A 366 -17.28 -67.59 21.46
CA ASP A 366 -18.58 -66.97 21.71
C ASP A 366 -18.89 -65.74 20.84
N GLN A 367 -17.92 -64.85 20.59
CA GLN A 367 -18.09 -63.72 19.67
C GLN A 367 -18.23 -64.17 18.21
N LYS A 368 -17.47 -65.20 17.78
CA LYS A 368 -17.63 -65.78 16.44
C LYS A 368 -19.02 -66.39 16.27
N ILE A 369 -19.50 -67.11 17.29
CA ILE A 369 -20.85 -67.68 17.31
C ILE A 369 -21.90 -66.56 17.29
N GLN A 370 -21.79 -65.51 18.10
CA GLN A 370 -22.73 -64.38 18.09
C GLN A 370 -22.78 -63.64 16.74
N ASN A 371 -21.62 -63.35 16.15
CA ASN A 371 -21.54 -62.70 14.84
C ASN A 371 -22.15 -63.58 13.75
N PHE A 372 -21.94 -64.91 13.81
CA PHE A 372 -22.56 -65.86 12.90
C PHE A 372 -24.09 -65.94 13.09
N MET A 373 -24.57 -65.92 14.34
CA MET A 373 -26.00 -65.90 14.67
C MET A 373 -26.68 -64.66 14.11
N GLN A 374 -26.12 -63.47 14.36
CA GLN A 374 -26.66 -62.20 13.85
C GLN A 374 -26.68 -62.16 12.32
N LYS A 375 -25.60 -62.63 11.66
CA LYS A 375 -25.49 -62.59 10.20
C LYS A 375 -26.48 -63.52 9.50
N ASN A 376 -26.79 -64.67 10.10
CA ASN A 376 -27.67 -65.68 9.51
C ASN A 376 -29.09 -65.69 10.11
N GLY A 377 -29.40 -64.77 11.02
CA GLY A 377 -30.71 -64.72 11.70
C GLY A 377 -31.00 -65.93 12.59
N ILE A 378 -29.97 -66.62 13.10
CA ILE A 378 -30.12 -67.81 13.96
C ILE A 378 -30.29 -67.33 15.40
N GLN A 379 -31.38 -67.75 16.06
CA GLN A 379 -31.66 -67.35 17.44
C GLN A 379 -31.11 -68.36 18.48
N ASP A 380 -30.91 -69.62 18.11
CA ASP A 380 -30.35 -70.64 18.99
C ASP A 380 -28.82 -70.78 18.84
N LYS A 381 -28.10 -70.60 19.95
CA LYS A 381 -26.64 -70.73 20.02
C LYS A 381 -26.18 -72.15 19.69
N ASN A 382 -26.93 -73.17 20.07
CA ASN A 382 -26.55 -74.57 19.82
C ASN A 382 -26.66 -74.93 18.35
N GLU A 383 -27.69 -74.42 17.67
CA GLU A 383 -27.85 -74.57 16.22
C GLU A 383 -26.71 -73.88 15.46
N ALA A 384 -26.34 -72.66 15.88
CA ALA A 384 -25.17 -71.96 15.33
C ALA A 384 -23.86 -72.74 15.53
N ILE A 385 -23.64 -73.31 16.72
CA ILE A 385 -22.46 -74.16 17.00
C ILE A 385 -22.45 -75.39 16.10
N ARG A 386 -23.60 -76.06 15.91
CA ARG A 386 -23.70 -77.26 15.07
C ARG A 386 -23.33 -76.94 13.61
N ILE A 387 -23.92 -75.89 13.05
CA ILE A 387 -23.67 -75.45 11.66
C ILE A 387 -22.20 -75.06 11.48
N LEU A 388 -21.63 -74.35 12.45
CA LEU A 388 -20.22 -73.95 12.37
C LEU A 388 -19.27 -75.15 12.47
N LYS A 389 -19.59 -76.18 13.29
CA LYS A 389 -18.83 -77.44 13.35
C LYS A 389 -18.95 -78.28 12.07
N GLU A 390 -20.17 -78.42 11.53
CA GLU A 390 -20.42 -79.14 10.27
C GLU A 390 -19.63 -78.53 9.10
N ASN A 391 -19.43 -77.21 9.11
CA ASN A 391 -18.67 -76.49 8.10
C ASN A 391 -17.16 -76.36 8.40
N GLY A 392 -16.65 -76.96 9.49
CA GLY A 392 -15.25 -76.85 9.90
C GLY A 392 -14.77 -75.43 10.20
N ARG A 393 -15.68 -74.55 10.64
CA ARG A 393 -15.44 -73.12 10.92
C ARG A 393 -15.31 -72.79 12.41
N LEU A 394 -15.44 -73.80 13.27
CA LEU A 394 -15.35 -73.75 14.73
C LEU A 394 -14.37 -74.85 15.16
#